data_AF-A7E7Q4-F1
#
_entry.id   AF-A7E7Q4-F1
#
_cell.length_a   1.000
_cell.length_b   1.000
_cell.length_c   1.000
_cell.angle_alpha   90.00
_cell.angle_beta   90.00
_cell.angle_gamma   90.00
#
_symmetry.space_group_name_H-M   'P 1'
#
loop_
_entity.id
_entity.type
_entity.pdbx_description
1 polymer ?
#
loop_
_entity_poly.entity_id
_entity_poly.type
_entity_poly.pdbx_seq_one_letter_code
_entity_poly.pdbx_strand_id
1 'polypeptide(L)'
;MPYLTFLIDNYEHIPAAGAVFVHGNRYQWHNDHPQYDNRDLLSRLNVEDALREYGYHNLKCDWSLSTCRSEAVPQGSLETSMQASLQPWDKRAVSDAAFPKALKVLFGEGKQLSRTDVVRSQCCAQFVVSRESIWKHDREEYVALRQWLLNANGAPRDDKVAGRILSYLWHVLFMEQEGVENGTVDLEKLNRQACPSAEQCYCKLYGKCDLDCRMKGSCQGQYRLPRDMKLPDDYGKQFEHLDGHSDGL
;
A
#
# COMPACT_ATOMS: atom_id res chain seq x y z
N MET A 1 9.88 8.29 -3.97
CA MET A 1 10.35 9.13 -5.09
C MET A 1 10.04 8.55 -6.47
N PRO A 2 10.34 7.27 -6.79
CA PRO A 2 10.12 6.74 -8.15
C PRO A 2 8.65 6.83 -8.62
N TYR A 3 7.69 6.47 -7.78
CA TYR A 3 6.27 6.48 -8.16
C TYR A 3 5.78 7.90 -8.49
N LEU A 4 6.11 8.89 -7.65
CA LEU A 4 5.77 10.29 -7.91
C LEU A 4 6.44 10.82 -9.18
N THR A 5 7.68 10.40 -9.44
CA THR A 5 8.38 10.79 -10.67
C THR A 5 7.66 10.25 -11.90
N PHE A 6 7.26 8.97 -11.88
CA PHE A 6 6.45 8.39 -12.94
C PHE A 6 5.13 9.15 -13.15
N LEU A 7 4.38 9.42 -12.06
CA LEU A 7 3.11 10.14 -12.13
C LEU A 7 3.27 11.55 -12.71
N ILE A 8 4.32 12.29 -12.31
CA ILE A 8 4.55 13.68 -12.74
C ILE A 8 5.03 13.74 -14.20
N ASP A 9 5.96 12.86 -14.58
CA ASP A 9 6.62 12.92 -15.89
C ASP A 9 5.74 12.33 -17.00
N ASN A 10 4.78 11.46 -16.64
CA ASN A 10 3.88 10.79 -17.58
C ASN A 10 2.41 11.23 -17.42
N TYR A 11 2.13 12.30 -16.66
CA TYR A 11 0.75 12.68 -16.27
C TYR A 11 -0.23 12.73 -17.45
N GLU A 12 0.17 13.37 -18.56
CA GLU A 12 -0.65 13.49 -19.79
C GLU A 12 -0.77 12.18 -20.59
N HIS A 13 0.13 11.23 -20.36
CA HIS A 13 0.30 10.02 -21.16
C HIS A 13 0.12 8.73 -20.34
N ILE A 14 -0.54 8.80 -19.18
CA ILE A 14 -0.84 7.61 -18.38
C ILE A 14 -1.64 6.62 -19.24
N PRO A 15 -1.24 5.33 -19.30
CA PRO A 15 -1.95 4.34 -20.11
C PRO A 15 -3.42 4.21 -19.71
N ALA A 16 -4.30 3.99 -20.69
CA ALA A 16 -5.73 3.79 -20.42
C ALA A 16 -6.02 2.59 -19.51
N ALA A 17 -5.15 1.58 -19.51
CA ALA A 17 -5.23 0.43 -18.60
C ALA A 17 -4.84 0.77 -17.14
N GLY A 18 -4.36 1.98 -16.87
CA GLY A 18 -3.82 2.38 -15.58
C GLY A 18 -2.31 2.08 -15.42
N ALA A 19 -1.87 2.00 -14.17
CA ALA A 19 -0.47 1.74 -13.81
C ALA A 19 -0.37 0.79 -12.62
N VAL A 20 0.67 -0.04 -12.63
CA VAL A 20 1.03 -0.96 -11.54
C VAL A 20 2.33 -0.49 -10.91
N PHE A 21 2.32 -0.27 -9.60
CA PHE A 21 3.46 0.19 -8.83
C PHE A 21 3.91 -0.93 -7.87
N VAL A 22 5.17 -1.36 -7.99
CA VAL A 22 5.78 -2.41 -7.17
C VAL A 22 7.20 -2.04 -6.78
N HIS A 23 7.72 -2.64 -5.71
CA HIS A 23 9.15 -2.56 -5.44
C HIS A 23 9.94 -3.38 -6.47
N GLY A 24 11.18 -2.98 -6.73
CA GLY A 24 11.95 -3.48 -7.87
C GLY A 24 12.49 -4.91 -7.76
N ASN A 25 12.54 -5.51 -6.56
CA ASN A 25 13.10 -6.86 -6.40
C ASN A 25 12.04 -7.92 -6.77
N ARG A 26 12.43 -8.88 -7.64
CA ARG A 26 11.57 -10.04 -7.98
C ARG A 26 11.20 -10.84 -6.74
N TYR A 27 12.17 -11.14 -5.87
CA TYR A 27 11.94 -11.86 -4.63
C TYR A 27 12.06 -10.94 -3.42
N GLN A 28 10.96 -10.75 -2.69
CA GLN A 28 10.91 -9.90 -1.50
C GLN A 28 9.69 -10.16 -0.64
N TRP A 29 9.81 -9.96 0.67
CA TRP A 29 8.74 -10.23 1.62
C TRP A 29 7.45 -9.42 1.37
N HIS A 30 7.51 -8.31 0.64
CA HIS A 30 6.34 -7.53 0.26
C HIS A 30 5.39 -8.30 -0.71
N ASN A 31 5.91 -9.28 -1.43
CA ASN A 31 5.16 -10.05 -2.42
C ASN A 31 4.35 -11.15 -1.74
N ASP A 32 3.05 -11.18 -2.00
CA ASP A 32 2.09 -12.09 -1.38
C ASP A 32 2.05 -13.45 -2.11
N HIS A 33 3.24 -14.05 -2.24
CA HIS A 33 3.48 -15.33 -2.90
C HIS A 33 4.21 -16.27 -1.93
N PRO A 34 3.98 -17.59 -1.98
CA PRO A 34 4.61 -18.55 -1.05
C PRO A 34 6.14 -18.55 -1.14
N GLN A 35 6.67 -18.24 -2.32
CA GLN A 35 8.10 -18.06 -2.60
C GLN A 35 8.50 -16.58 -2.77
N TYR A 36 7.62 -15.64 -2.41
CA TYR A 36 7.86 -14.21 -2.53
C TYR A 36 8.18 -13.71 -3.96
N ASP A 37 7.80 -14.46 -5.00
CA ASP A 37 8.08 -14.15 -6.41
C ASP A 37 7.04 -13.17 -6.96
N ASN A 38 7.47 -11.97 -7.34
CA ASN A 38 6.60 -10.97 -7.95
C ASN A 38 6.26 -11.29 -9.40
N ARG A 39 7.08 -12.07 -10.11
CA ARG A 39 6.84 -12.40 -11.53
C ARG A 39 5.56 -13.22 -11.67
N ASP A 40 5.38 -14.26 -10.84
CA ASP A 40 4.17 -15.08 -10.86
C ASP A 40 2.93 -14.23 -10.53
N LEU A 41 3.00 -13.41 -9.47
CA LEU A 41 1.90 -12.51 -9.09
C LEU A 41 1.52 -11.55 -10.22
N LEU A 42 2.50 -10.85 -10.81
CA LEU A 42 2.25 -9.89 -11.88
C LEU A 42 1.74 -10.57 -13.16
N SER A 43 2.19 -11.80 -13.47
CA SER A 43 1.69 -12.55 -14.63
C SER A 43 0.23 -12.98 -14.51
N ARG A 44 -0.27 -13.08 -13.27
CA ARG A 44 -1.67 -13.46 -12.96
C ARG A 44 -2.54 -12.26 -12.60
N LEU A 45 -1.96 -11.06 -12.50
CA LEU A 45 -2.66 -9.87 -12.03
C LEU A 45 -3.79 -9.51 -13.00
N ASN A 46 -5.03 -9.63 -12.54
CA ASN A 46 -6.19 -9.19 -13.27
C ASN A 46 -6.42 -7.69 -13.04
N VAL A 47 -5.78 -6.86 -13.86
CA VAL A 47 -5.84 -5.40 -13.77
C VAL A 47 -7.28 -4.88 -13.90
N GLU A 48 -8.07 -5.45 -14.82
CA GLU A 48 -9.44 -5.02 -15.05
C GLU A 48 -10.31 -5.25 -13.80
N ASP A 49 -10.28 -6.46 -13.23
CA ASP A 49 -11.06 -6.80 -12.05
C ASP A 49 -10.59 -6.02 -10.81
N ALA A 50 -9.28 -5.85 -10.65
CA ALA A 50 -8.70 -5.09 -9.56
C ALA A 50 -9.18 -3.63 -9.53
N LEU A 51 -9.32 -3.00 -10.70
CA LEU A 51 -9.69 -1.59 -10.84
C LEU A 51 -11.19 -1.33 -10.92
N ARG A 52 -12.00 -2.35 -11.24
CA ARG A 52 -13.42 -2.18 -11.60
C ARG A 52 -14.26 -1.37 -10.61
N GLU A 53 -14.02 -1.56 -9.31
CA GLU A 53 -14.92 -1.03 -8.27
C GLU A 53 -14.49 0.34 -7.77
N TYR A 54 -13.20 0.56 -7.53
CA TYR A 54 -12.71 1.76 -6.85
C TYR A 54 -11.55 2.47 -7.57
N GLY A 55 -11.15 2.01 -8.76
CA GLY A 55 -10.01 2.56 -9.50
C GLY A 55 -8.66 2.38 -8.80
N TYR A 56 -8.59 1.60 -7.73
CA TYR A 56 -7.38 1.32 -6.95
C TYR A 56 -7.49 -0.03 -6.25
N HIS A 57 -6.38 -0.77 -6.19
CA HIS A 57 -6.26 -1.95 -5.31
C HIS A 57 -4.83 -2.16 -4.83
N ASN A 58 -4.65 -2.45 -3.53
CA ASN A 58 -3.35 -2.87 -2.99
C ASN A 58 -3.06 -4.33 -3.41
N LEU A 59 -1.84 -4.63 -3.85
CA LEU A 59 -1.46 -5.96 -4.33
C LEU A 59 -1.22 -6.99 -3.22
N LYS A 60 -1.11 -6.55 -1.96
CA LYS A 60 -0.94 -7.42 -0.80
C LYS A 60 -2.29 -7.75 -0.15
N CYS A 61 -2.58 -9.04 -0.05
CA CYS A 61 -3.82 -9.56 0.53
C CYS A 61 -3.67 -9.94 2.00
N ASP A 62 -2.50 -10.42 2.41
CA ASP A 62 -2.25 -10.82 3.80
C ASP A 62 -2.16 -9.63 4.78
N TRP A 63 -2.85 -9.75 5.90
CA TRP A 63 -3.02 -8.70 6.90
C TRP A 63 -1.96 -8.68 7.99
N SER A 64 -0.95 -9.55 7.98
CA SER A 64 0.03 -9.71 9.07
C SER A 64 0.72 -8.39 9.46
N LEU A 65 0.93 -7.49 8.50
CA LEU A 65 1.50 -6.16 8.71
C LEU A 65 0.54 -5.01 8.36
N SER A 66 -0.72 -5.30 8.07
CA SER A 66 -1.72 -4.28 7.74
C SER A 66 -2.19 -3.51 8.99
N THR A 67 -2.90 -2.41 8.75
CA THR A 67 -3.75 -1.77 9.76
C THR A 67 -5.22 -2.21 9.64
N CYS A 68 -5.52 -3.26 8.87
CA CYS A 68 -6.88 -3.80 8.70
C CYS A 68 -7.38 -4.64 9.89
N ARG A 69 -6.45 -5.11 10.73
CA ARG A 69 -6.78 -5.92 11.92
C ARG A 69 -7.49 -5.08 12.99
N SER A 70 -8.43 -5.68 13.72
CA SER A 70 -9.16 -5.03 14.82
C SER A 70 -8.24 -4.39 15.85
N GLU A 71 -7.07 -4.99 16.10
CA GLU A 71 -6.09 -4.54 17.08
C GLU A 71 -5.26 -3.31 16.65
N ALA A 72 -5.50 -2.75 15.47
CA ALA A 72 -4.75 -1.58 15.01
C ALA A 72 -4.98 -0.38 15.94
N VAL A 73 -3.89 0.17 16.47
CA VAL A 73 -3.90 1.32 17.37
C VAL A 73 -4.08 2.62 16.55
N PRO A 74 -4.93 3.58 16.98
CA PRO A 74 -5.10 4.86 16.29
C PRO A 74 -3.79 5.64 16.16
N GLN A 75 -3.48 6.09 14.95
CA GLN A 75 -2.22 6.80 14.64
C GLN A 75 -2.07 8.11 15.44
N GLY A 76 -3.19 8.76 15.79
CA GLY A 76 -3.21 9.97 16.62
C GLY A 76 -3.32 9.73 18.13
N SER A 77 -3.25 8.48 18.60
CA SER A 77 -3.44 8.16 20.01
C SER A 77 -2.27 8.62 20.90
N LEU A 78 -2.56 8.75 22.20
CA LEU A 78 -1.52 9.02 23.20
C LEU A 78 -0.55 7.83 23.30
N GLU A 79 -1.05 6.60 23.19
CA GLU A 79 -0.24 5.38 23.20
C GLU A 79 0.81 5.39 22.08
N THR A 80 0.37 5.63 20.83
CA THR A 80 1.27 5.73 19.68
C THR A 80 2.31 6.84 19.86
N SER A 81 1.90 8.01 20.38
CA SER A 81 2.81 9.13 20.65
C SER A 81 3.85 8.80 21.72
N MET A 82 3.43 8.11 22.80
CA MET A 82 4.31 7.67 23.88
C MET A 82 5.29 6.60 23.39
N GLN A 83 4.82 5.61 22.64
CA GLN A 83 5.67 4.56 22.06
C GLN A 83 6.70 5.17 21.11
N ALA A 84 6.30 6.07 20.21
CA ALA A 84 7.24 6.76 19.31
C ALA A 84 8.32 7.54 20.08
N SER A 85 7.97 8.13 21.22
CA SER A 85 8.90 8.89 22.06
C SER A 85 9.85 7.97 22.86
N LEU A 86 9.34 6.87 23.41
CA LEU A 86 10.12 5.92 24.21
C LEU A 86 10.95 4.95 23.35
N GLN A 87 10.51 4.68 22.13
CA GLN A 87 11.13 3.73 21.20
C GLN A 87 11.35 4.38 19.82
N PRO A 88 12.23 5.39 19.69
CA PRO A 88 12.47 6.09 18.43
C PRO A 88 13.07 5.22 17.31
N TRP A 89 13.55 4.02 17.63
CA TRP A 89 13.98 3.01 16.65
C TRP A 89 12.80 2.25 16.02
N ASP A 90 11.62 2.23 16.66
CA ASP A 90 10.40 1.68 16.09
C ASP A 90 9.86 2.63 15.02
N LYS A 91 10.34 2.42 13.79
CA LYS A 91 9.95 3.25 12.64
C LYS A 91 8.46 3.16 12.34
N ARG A 92 7.74 2.10 12.75
CA ARG A 92 6.28 2.05 12.59
C ARG A 92 5.65 3.05 13.55
N ALA A 93 5.91 2.95 14.85
CA ALA A 93 5.34 3.84 15.85
C ALA A 93 5.66 5.32 15.54
N VAL A 94 6.90 5.63 15.15
CA VAL A 94 7.31 6.99 14.77
C VAL A 94 6.55 7.50 13.54
N SER A 95 6.30 6.64 12.54
CA SER A 95 5.52 7.03 11.36
C SER A 95 4.05 7.24 11.69
N ASP A 96 3.47 6.35 12.48
CA ASP A 96 2.07 6.42 12.89
C ASP A 96 1.83 7.71 13.69
N ALA A 97 2.70 8.02 14.66
CA ALA A 97 2.61 9.26 15.43
C ALA A 97 2.77 10.54 14.57
N ALA A 98 3.58 10.48 13.51
CA ALA A 98 3.80 11.61 12.60
C ALA A 98 2.68 11.77 11.54
N PHE A 99 1.89 10.72 11.29
CA PHE A 99 0.93 10.68 10.20
C PHE A 99 -0.20 11.72 10.29
N PRO A 100 -0.86 11.96 11.44
CA PRO A 100 -1.89 13.00 11.55
C PRO A 100 -1.37 14.40 11.20
N LYS A 101 -0.13 14.71 11.59
CA LYS A 101 0.52 15.97 11.25
C LYS A 101 0.80 16.06 9.74
N ALA A 102 1.21 14.96 9.10
CA ALA A 102 1.43 14.92 7.67
C ALA A 102 0.11 15.17 6.89
N LEU A 103 -0.99 14.54 7.29
CA LEU A 103 -2.32 14.77 6.67
C LEU A 103 -2.72 16.24 6.74
N LYS A 104 -2.52 16.86 7.90
CA LYS A 104 -2.81 18.28 8.12
C LYS A 104 -2.00 19.20 7.19
N VAL A 105 -0.73 18.88 6.97
CA VAL A 105 0.15 19.66 6.07
C VAL A 105 -0.25 19.46 4.60
N LEU A 106 -0.64 18.24 4.22
CA LEU A 106 -0.92 17.88 2.83
C LEU A 106 -2.33 18.28 2.38
N PHE A 107 -3.32 18.17 3.27
CA PHE A 107 -4.74 18.36 2.94
C PHE A 107 -5.39 19.55 3.68
N GLY A 108 -4.61 20.29 4.48
CA GLY A 108 -5.04 21.49 5.20
C GLY A 108 -5.60 21.23 6.60
N GLU A 109 -5.80 22.33 7.35
CA GLU A 109 -6.18 22.34 8.77
C GLU A 109 -7.50 21.62 9.09
N GLY A 110 -8.43 21.55 8.12
CA GLY A 110 -9.75 20.92 8.31
C GLY A 110 -9.80 19.40 8.10
N LYS A 111 -8.68 18.76 7.74
CA LYS A 111 -8.62 17.32 7.42
C LYS A 111 -7.72 16.60 8.42
N GLN A 112 -8.20 16.47 9.66
CA GLN A 112 -7.45 15.92 10.78
C GLN A 112 -8.05 14.61 11.29
N LEU A 113 -7.19 13.61 11.53
CA LEU A 113 -7.55 12.41 12.28
C LEU A 113 -7.71 12.74 13.76
N SER A 114 -8.82 12.27 14.34
CA SER A 114 -9.05 12.28 15.78
C SER A 114 -8.07 11.33 16.50
N ARG A 115 -8.00 11.42 17.83
CA ARG A 115 -7.16 10.53 18.65
C ARG A 115 -7.64 9.07 18.65
N THR A 116 -8.85 8.81 18.18
CA THR A 116 -9.46 7.49 18.11
C THR A 116 -9.55 6.95 16.68
N ASP A 117 -9.23 7.78 15.69
CA ASP A 117 -9.33 7.41 14.29
C ASP A 117 -8.17 6.50 13.88
N VAL A 118 -8.50 5.42 13.17
CA VAL A 118 -7.53 4.52 12.58
C VAL A 118 -7.65 4.62 11.06
N VAL A 119 -6.57 4.95 10.36
CA VAL A 119 -6.50 4.74 8.90
C VAL A 119 -6.08 3.30 8.64
N ARG A 120 -6.95 2.56 7.94
CA ARG A 120 -6.82 1.14 7.70
C ARG A 120 -6.46 0.86 6.24
N SER A 121 -5.40 0.11 6.04
CA SER A 121 -4.95 -0.32 4.71
C SER A 121 -4.11 -1.58 4.83
N GLN A 122 -4.12 -2.37 3.76
CA GLN A 122 -3.07 -3.37 3.53
C GLN A 122 -1.69 -2.68 3.41
N CYS A 123 -0.64 -3.45 3.66
CA CYS A 123 0.73 -2.96 3.71
C CYS A 123 1.30 -2.62 2.33
N CYS A 124 2.43 -1.91 2.36
CA CYS A 124 3.59 -2.13 1.49
C CYS A 124 3.66 -1.26 0.22
N ALA A 125 2.69 -0.39 -0.05
CA ALA A 125 2.74 0.49 -1.23
C ALA A 125 3.06 -0.26 -2.54
N GLN A 126 2.49 -1.46 -2.70
CA GLN A 126 2.38 -2.13 -3.99
C GLN A 126 0.92 -2.10 -4.38
N PHE A 127 0.59 -1.49 -5.51
CA PHE A 127 -0.80 -1.25 -5.88
C PHE A 127 -0.97 -1.12 -7.39
N VAL A 128 -2.20 -1.31 -7.84
CA VAL A 128 -2.65 -0.97 -9.18
C VAL A 128 -3.64 0.18 -9.07
N VAL A 129 -3.58 1.13 -10.01
CA VAL A 129 -4.44 2.32 -10.03
C VAL A 129 -4.87 2.65 -11.46
N SER A 130 -6.13 3.07 -11.63
CA SER A 130 -6.66 3.49 -12.92
C SER A 130 -6.15 4.89 -13.29
N ARG A 131 -6.16 5.18 -14.59
CA ARG A 131 -5.82 6.52 -15.08
C ARG A 131 -6.79 7.57 -14.55
N GLU A 132 -8.06 7.22 -14.49
CA GLU A 132 -9.14 8.09 -14.02
C GLU A 132 -8.93 8.44 -12.54
N SER A 133 -8.48 7.49 -11.71
CA SER A 133 -8.13 7.78 -10.31
C SER A 133 -6.86 8.61 -10.16
N ILE A 134 -5.88 8.48 -11.06
CA ILE A 134 -4.71 9.38 -11.10
C ILE A 134 -5.14 10.81 -11.45
N TRP A 135 -6.02 10.99 -12.43
CA TRP A 135 -6.48 12.32 -12.86
C TRP A 135 -7.52 12.98 -11.95
N LYS A 136 -7.90 12.34 -10.84
CA LYS A 136 -8.63 13.02 -9.76
C LYS A 136 -7.80 14.08 -9.05
N HIS A 137 -6.48 14.04 -9.21
CA HIS A 137 -5.54 15.02 -8.65
C HIS A 137 -4.72 15.62 -9.77
N ASP A 138 -4.56 16.93 -9.75
CA ASP A 138 -3.77 17.65 -10.74
C ASP A 138 -2.28 17.27 -10.65
N ARG A 139 -1.55 17.44 -11.75
CA ARG A 139 -0.11 17.19 -11.82
C ARG A 139 0.64 17.94 -10.70
N GLU A 140 0.23 19.17 -10.43
CA GLU A 140 0.81 20.05 -9.43
C GLU A 140 0.63 19.52 -8.01
N GLU A 141 -0.42 18.74 -7.72
CA GLU A 141 -0.61 18.10 -6.41
C GLU A 141 0.43 17.00 -6.18
N TYR A 142 0.76 16.20 -7.21
CA TYR A 142 1.88 15.26 -7.13
C TYR A 142 3.23 15.96 -6.99
N VAL A 143 3.42 17.10 -7.67
CA VAL A 143 4.62 17.93 -7.50
C VAL A 143 4.70 18.44 -6.07
N ALA A 144 3.60 18.93 -5.49
CA ALA A 144 3.55 19.39 -4.10
C ALA A 144 3.88 18.26 -3.12
N LEU A 145 3.32 17.06 -3.32
CA LEU A 145 3.62 15.88 -2.51
C LEU A 145 5.11 15.48 -2.62
N ARG A 146 5.71 15.59 -3.82
CA ARG A 146 7.14 15.39 -4.02
C ARG A 146 7.96 16.47 -3.27
N GLN A 147 7.54 17.73 -3.31
CA GLN A 147 8.23 18.80 -2.59
C GLN A 147 8.12 18.63 -1.08
N TRP A 148 6.98 18.15 -0.57
CA TRP A 148 6.83 17.81 0.84
C TRP A 148 7.86 16.76 1.30
N LEU A 149 8.13 15.74 0.49
CA LEU A 149 9.17 14.73 0.77
C LEU A 149 10.59 15.31 0.76
N LEU A 150 10.88 16.24 -0.15
CA LEU A 150 12.22 16.82 -0.32
C LEU A 150 12.49 17.95 0.69
N ASN A 151 11.45 18.58 1.21
CA ASN A 151 11.58 19.68 2.16
C ASN A 151 11.97 19.17 3.55
N ALA A 152 13.11 19.63 4.07
CA ALA A 152 13.61 19.27 5.41
C ALA A 152 12.68 19.67 6.58
N ASN A 153 11.72 20.57 6.32
CA ASN A 153 10.68 21.00 7.25
C ASN A 153 9.29 20.44 6.89
N GLY A 154 9.18 19.64 5.82
CA GLY A 154 7.95 18.99 5.36
C GLY A 154 7.79 17.60 5.96
N ALA A 155 8.33 16.60 5.28
CA ALA A 155 8.31 15.21 5.74
C ALA A 155 9.36 14.94 6.84
N PRO A 156 9.18 13.89 7.66
CA PRO A 156 10.23 13.39 8.52
C PRO A 156 11.51 13.08 7.72
N ARG A 157 12.68 13.44 8.26
CA ARG A 157 13.99 13.27 7.58
C ARG A 157 14.41 11.82 7.36
N ASP A 158 13.80 10.87 8.08
CA ASP A 158 14.09 9.45 7.93
C ASP A 158 13.23 8.88 6.79
N ASP A 159 13.88 8.40 5.73
CA ASP A 159 13.21 7.88 4.53
C ASP A 159 12.26 6.72 4.81
N LYS A 160 12.54 5.89 5.83
CA LYS A 160 11.64 4.78 6.20
C LYS A 160 10.37 5.31 6.86
N VAL A 161 10.48 6.43 7.58
CA VAL A 161 9.33 7.10 8.22
C VAL A 161 8.50 7.83 7.18
N ALA A 162 9.12 8.68 6.36
CA ALA A 162 8.43 9.40 5.28
C ALA A 162 7.80 8.44 4.26
N GLY A 163 8.51 7.38 3.89
CA GLY A 163 8.01 6.35 2.99
C GLY A 163 6.81 5.58 3.55
N ARG A 164 6.78 5.29 4.86
CA ARG A 164 5.62 4.67 5.52
C ARG A 164 4.42 5.61 5.58
N ILE A 165 4.62 6.89 5.87
CA ILE A 165 3.54 7.89 5.77
C ILE A 165 2.94 7.90 4.36
N LEU A 166 3.79 7.96 3.33
CA LEU A 166 3.34 7.95 1.95
C LEU A 166 2.59 6.65 1.59
N SER A 167 2.97 5.52 2.18
CA SER A 167 2.27 4.25 1.98
C SER A 167 0.81 4.27 2.44
N TYR A 168 0.48 5.05 3.48
CA TYR A 168 -0.90 5.27 3.92
C TYR A 168 -1.66 6.22 3.00
N LEU A 169 -0.99 7.04 2.19
CA LEU A 169 -1.66 8.04 1.36
C LEU A 169 -2.19 7.46 0.04
N TRP A 170 -1.60 6.38 -0.49
CA TRP A 170 -1.96 5.91 -1.83
C TRP A 170 -3.44 5.56 -2.00
N HIS A 171 -4.03 4.82 -1.06
CA HIS A 171 -5.45 4.51 -1.10
C HIS A 171 -6.32 5.73 -0.78
N VAL A 172 -5.85 6.66 0.08
CA VAL A 172 -6.55 7.93 0.37
C VAL A 172 -6.66 8.79 -0.90
N LEU A 173 -5.60 8.82 -1.72
CA LEU A 173 -5.58 9.59 -2.96
C LEU A 173 -6.43 8.92 -4.05
N PHE A 174 -6.30 7.61 -4.24
CA PHE A 174 -6.77 6.97 -5.47
C PHE A 174 -8.09 6.20 -5.36
N MET A 175 -8.50 5.82 -4.15
CA MET A 175 -9.71 5.03 -3.97
C MET A 175 -10.96 5.87 -4.17
N GLU A 176 -11.83 5.45 -5.08
CA GLU A 176 -13.11 6.11 -5.27
C GLU A 176 -14.06 5.90 -4.08
N GLN A 177 -14.58 7.01 -3.57
CA GLN A 177 -15.59 7.01 -2.51
C GLN A 177 -16.94 7.43 -3.09
N GLU A 178 -17.84 6.48 -3.31
CA GLU A 178 -19.16 6.81 -3.86
C GLU A 178 -19.92 7.72 -2.88
N GLY A 179 -20.63 8.73 -3.40
CA GLY A 179 -21.56 9.55 -2.62
C GLY A 179 -20.89 10.60 -1.73
N VAL A 180 -19.60 10.88 -1.90
CA VAL A 180 -18.92 11.97 -1.19
C VAL A 180 -18.72 13.15 -2.14
N GLU A 181 -19.34 14.29 -1.83
CA GLU A 181 -19.10 15.55 -2.54
C GLU A 181 -17.72 16.12 -2.20
N ASN A 182 -17.06 16.68 -3.23
CA ASN A 182 -15.84 17.50 -3.22
C ASN A 182 -15.01 17.51 -1.93
N GLY A 183 -14.02 16.62 -1.87
CA GLY A 183 -12.84 16.74 -1.02
C GLY A 183 -12.99 16.29 0.44
N THR A 184 -14.17 15.86 0.88
CA THR A 184 -14.30 15.10 2.14
C THR A 184 -13.95 13.63 1.92
N VAL A 185 -13.30 13.01 2.91
CA VAL A 185 -13.06 11.57 2.95
C VAL A 185 -13.92 11.01 4.07
N ASP A 186 -14.80 10.07 3.74
CA ASP A 186 -15.45 9.26 4.76
C ASP A 186 -14.47 8.17 5.19
N LEU A 187 -13.92 8.31 6.39
CA LEU A 187 -12.90 7.40 6.92
C LEU A 187 -13.44 5.99 7.14
N GLU A 188 -14.69 5.84 7.59
CA GLU A 188 -15.29 4.53 7.82
C GLU A 188 -15.46 3.79 6.48
N LYS A 189 -15.97 4.50 5.47
CA LYS A 189 -16.10 3.96 4.12
C LYS A 189 -14.73 3.61 3.53
N LEU A 190 -13.74 4.51 3.64
CA LEU A 190 -12.37 4.27 3.17
C LEU A 190 -11.79 2.99 3.79
N ASN A 191 -11.88 2.90 5.12
CA ASN A 191 -11.34 1.77 5.87
C ASN A 191 -11.98 0.43 5.49
N ARG A 192 -13.28 0.43 5.19
CA ARG A 192 -13.99 -0.76 4.74
C ARG A 192 -13.52 -1.20 3.35
N GLN A 193 -13.38 -0.25 2.42
CA GLN A 193 -12.95 -0.50 1.04
C GLN A 193 -11.48 -0.90 0.95
N ALA A 194 -10.60 -0.29 1.76
CA ALA A 194 -9.16 -0.55 1.78
C ALA A 194 -8.75 -1.82 2.55
N CYS A 195 -9.72 -2.57 3.08
CA CYS A 195 -9.50 -3.80 3.85
C CYS A 195 -10.44 -4.93 3.43
N PRO A 196 -10.38 -5.38 2.15
CA PRO A 196 -11.07 -6.60 1.74
C PRO A 196 -10.48 -7.81 2.48
N SER A 197 -11.27 -8.89 2.62
CA SER A 197 -10.72 -10.13 3.16
C SER A 197 -9.60 -10.67 2.25
N ALA A 198 -8.69 -11.46 2.81
CA ALA A 198 -7.62 -12.09 2.03
C ALA A 198 -8.18 -12.94 0.88
N GLU A 199 -9.26 -13.69 1.12
CA GLU A 199 -9.98 -14.47 0.11
C GLU A 199 -10.47 -13.58 -1.05
N GLN A 200 -11.21 -12.51 -0.74
CA GLN A 200 -11.71 -11.56 -1.74
C GLN A 200 -10.57 -10.94 -2.53
N CYS A 201 -9.51 -10.53 -1.85
CA CYS A 201 -8.33 -9.93 -2.47
C CYS A 201 -7.62 -10.91 -3.42
N TYR A 202 -7.35 -12.14 -3.00
CA TYR A 202 -6.67 -13.13 -3.85
C TYR A 202 -7.51 -13.56 -5.04
N CYS A 203 -8.83 -13.72 -4.87
CA CYS A 203 -9.75 -14.02 -5.95
C CYS A 203 -9.76 -12.89 -6.99
N LYS A 204 -9.93 -11.64 -6.53
CA LYS A 204 -10.01 -10.45 -7.39
C LYS A 204 -8.71 -10.16 -8.15
N LEU A 205 -7.57 -10.24 -7.45
CA LEU A 205 -6.28 -9.90 -8.05
C LEU A 205 -5.71 -11.03 -8.91
N TYR A 206 -5.86 -12.28 -8.49
CA TYR A 206 -5.07 -13.39 -9.03
C TYR A 206 -5.91 -14.61 -9.44
N GLY A 207 -7.24 -14.52 -9.41
CA GLY A 207 -8.16 -15.61 -9.74
C GLY A 207 -8.13 -16.77 -8.74
N LYS A 208 -7.53 -16.60 -7.57
CA LYS A 208 -7.40 -17.64 -6.54
C LYS A 208 -8.60 -17.59 -5.58
N CYS A 209 -9.74 -18.11 -6.03
CA CYS A 209 -11.01 -17.99 -5.29
C CYS A 209 -11.29 -19.15 -4.32
N ASP A 210 -10.67 -20.32 -4.51
CA ASP A 210 -10.92 -21.52 -3.72
C ASP A 210 -9.82 -21.77 -2.65
N LEU A 211 -9.53 -20.76 -1.84
CA LEU A 211 -8.47 -20.79 -0.83
C LEU A 211 -9.00 -21.15 0.56
N ASP A 212 -8.23 -21.90 1.37
CA ASP A 212 -8.55 -22.11 2.80
C ASP A 212 -8.19 -20.85 3.61
N CYS A 213 -9.15 -19.94 3.77
CA CYS A 213 -8.99 -18.67 4.49
C CYS A 213 -9.76 -18.66 5.82
N ARG A 214 -9.25 -19.40 6.82
CA ARG A 214 -9.89 -19.50 8.16
C ARG A 214 -10.01 -18.17 8.90
N MET A 215 -9.16 -17.20 8.57
CA MET A 215 -9.16 -15.86 9.14
C MET A 215 -9.36 -14.83 8.05
N LYS A 216 -10.08 -13.74 8.36
CA LYS A 216 -10.36 -12.67 7.39
C LYS A 216 -9.11 -12.11 6.70
N GLY A 217 -7.97 -12.11 7.40
CA GLY A 217 -6.74 -11.49 6.93
C GLY A 217 -5.67 -12.43 6.39
N SER A 218 -5.93 -13.74 6.25
CA SER A 218 -4.91 -14.68 5.78
C SER A 218 -5.51 -15.94 5.18
N CYS A 219 -4.85 -16.49 4.16
CA CYS A 219 -5.20 -17.77 3.55
C CYS A 219 -4.04 -18.75 3.67
N GLN A 220 -4.34 -20.00 4.04
CA GLN A 220 -3.33 -21.02 4.27
C GLN A 220 -2.48 -21.24 3.02
N GLY A 221 -1.16 -21.21 3.21
CA GLY A 221 -0.20 -21.51 2.16
C GLY A 221 0.03 -20.39 1.15
N GLN A 222 -0.65 -19.23 1.22
CA GLN A 222 -0.43 -18.13 0.27
C GLN A 222 0.72 -17.21 0.65
N TYR A 223 0.88 -16.94 1.94
CA TYR A 223 1.94 -16.07 2.43
C TYR A 223 2.35 -16.45 3.85
N ARG A 224 3.63 -16.24 4.16
CA ARG A 224 4.16 -16.31 5.52
C ARG A 224 5.06 -15.11 5.73
N LEU A 225 4.86 -14.38 6.82
CA LEU A 225 5.77 -13.29 7.17
C LEU A 225 7.15 -13.88 7.54
N PRO A 226 8.24 -13.54 6.82
CA PRO A 226 9.56 -14.02 7.19
C PRO A 226 10.03 -13.36 8.49
N ARG A 227 10.94 -14.05 9.18
CA ARG A 227 11.59 -13.49 10.39
C ARG A 227 12.30 -12.19 10.03
N ASP A 228 12.21 -11.22 10.94
CA ASP A 228 12.82 -9.89 10.83
C ASP A 228 12.46 -9.11 9.55
N MET A 229 11.39 -9.52 8.85
CA MET A 229 10.97 -8.92 7.56
C MET A 229 12.12 -8.88 6.54
N LYS A 230 12.91 -9.95 6.47
CA LYS A 230 14.04 -10.08 5.55
C LYS A 230 14.07 -11.45 4.87
N LEU A 231 14.49 -11.45 3.61
CA LEU A 231 14.92 -12.64 2.90
C LEU A 231 16.46 -12.63 2.82
N PRO A 232 17.12 -13.79 2.67
CA PRO A 232 18.54 -13.85 2.29
C PRO A 232 18.84 -13.01 1.04
N ASP A 233 20.01 -12.38 0.99
CA ASP A 233 20.39 -11.50 -0.13
C ASP A 233 20.42 -12.24 -1.48
N ASP A 234 20.72 -13.53 -1.46
CA ASP A 234 20.78 -14.42 -2.61
C ASP A 234 19.55 -15.34 -2.74
N TYR A 235 18.43 -14.99 -2.12
CA TYR A 235 17.21 -15.82 -2.11
C TYR A 235 16.72 -16.19 -3.52
N GLY A 236 16.98 -15.37 -4.53
CA GLY A 236 16.63 -15.69 -5.93
C GLY A 236 17.43 -16.84 -6.54
N LYS A 237 18.68 -17.07 -6.11
CA LYS A 237 19.60 -18.05 -6.73
C LYS A 237 19.07 -19.48 -6.67
N GLN A 238 18.31 -19.81 -5.64
CA GLN A 238 17.69 -21.14 -5.51
C GLN A 238 16.65 -21.44 -6.61
N PHE A 239 16.25 -20.45 -7.40
CA PHE A 239 15.27 -20.59 -8.49
C PHE A 239 15.86 -20.41 -9.90
N GLU A 240 17.13 -19.99 -10.03
CA GLU A 240 17.77 -19.72 -11.33
C GLU A 240 17.88 -20.96 -12.23
N HIS A 241 17.92 -22.16 -11.64
CA HIS A 241 17.98 -23.43 -12.39
C HIS A 241 16.61 -24.05 -12.70
N LEU A 242 15.53 -23.50 -12.14
CA LEU A 242 14.16 -24.02 -12.33
C LEU A 242 13.46 -23.38 -13.54
N ASP A 243 13.85 -22.16 -13.91
CA ASP A 243 13.30 -21.42 -15.08
C ASP A 243 13.79 -22.00 -16.44
N GLY A 244 14.66 -23.02 -16.45
CA GLY A 244 15.32 -23.57 -17.67
C GLY A 244 14.74 -24.87 -18.26
N HIS A 245 13.67 -25.44 -17.70
CA HIS A 245 13.10 -26.72 -18.15
C HIS A 245 11.64 -26.66 -18.63
N SER A 246 11.15 -25.49 -19.04
CA SER A 246 9.76 -25.31 -19.52
C SER A 246 9.61 -25.21 -21.05
N ASP A 247 10.63 -25.56 -21.84
CA ASP A 247 10.51 -25.69 -23.30
C ASP A 247 10.83 -27.13 -23.71
N GLY A 248 9.81 -27.99 -23.68
CA GLY A 248 9.92 -29.36 -24.21
C GLY A 248 8.95 -30.36 -23.60
N LEU A 249 7.67 -30.26 -23.97
CA LEU A 249 6.77 -31.38 -24.31
C LEU A 249 5.42 -30.86 -24.80
#